data_AF-X0QV41-F1
#
_entry.id   AF-X0QV41-F1
#
_cell.length_a   1.000
_cell.length_b   1.000
_cell.length_c   1.000
_cell.angle_alpha   90.00
_cell.angle_beta   90.00
_cell.angle_gamma   90.00
#
_symmetry.space_group_name_H-M   'P 1'
#
loop_
_entity.id
_entity.type
_entity.pdbx_description
1 polymer ?
#
loop_
_entity_poly.entity_id
_entity_poly.type
_entity_poly.pdbx_seq_one_letter_code
_entity_poly.pdbx_strand_id
1 'polypeptide(L)' 'MTRRQDYRLTDAGVKAIAKQSTPTKVTRHGDGNNLYLIQHPNGSLFWQVTYRYQSDKDLKPKQKNLSDWYL' A
#
# COMPACT_ATOMS: atom_id res chain seq x y z
N MET A 1 1.27 7.53 22.67
CA MET A 1 1.41 6.72 21.45
C MET A 1 2.90 6.62 21.13
N THR A 2 3.47 5.42 21.11
CA THR A 2 4.85 5.21 20.69
C THR A 2 4.90 5.35 19.16
N ARG A 3 5.72 6.27 18.63
CA ARG A 3 5.95 6.36 17.17
C ARG A 3 6.62 5.07 16.71
N ARG A 4 5.85 4.19 16.06
CA ARG A 4 6.38 2.99 15.43
C ARG A 4 7.09 3.42 14.15
N GLN A 5 8.37 3.14 14.09
CA GLN A 5 9.22 3.51 12.97
C GLN A 5 9.16 2.34 11.98
N ASP A 6 8.24 2.42 11.02
CA ASP A 6 7.88 1.28 10.18
C ASP A 6 8.59 1.28 8.82
N TYR A 7 9.34 2.34 8.51
CA TYR A 7 10.12 2.47 7.28
C TYR A 7 11.36 1.57 7.30
N ARG A 8 11.55 0.84 6.21
CA ARG A 8 12.54 -0.26 6.10
C ARG A 8 13.58 0.01 5.01
N LEU A 9 13.26 0.85 4.04
CA LEU A 9 14.19 1.28 3.00
C LEU A 9 14.95 2.52 3.46
N THR A 10 16.22 2.55 3.09
CA THR A 10 17.09 3.72 3.22
C THR A 10 17.40 4.25 1.82
N ASP A 11 17.80 5.52 1.71
CA ASP A 11 18.27 6.09 0.45
C ASP A 11 19.40 5.24 -0.18
N ALA A 12 20.34 4.74 0.63
CA ALA A 12 21.39 3.83 0.18
C ALA A 12 20.81 2.52 -0.38
N GLY A 13 19.79 1.95 0.26
CA GLY A 13 19.09 0.75 -0.23
C GLY A 13 18.37 1.00 -1.56
N VAL A 14 17.68 2.13 -1.71
CA VAL A 14 17.03 2.54 -2.97
C VAL A 14 18.08 2.68 -4.08
N LYS A 15 19.21 3.35 -3.80
CA LYS A 15 20.32 3.50 -4.75
C LYS A 15 20.97 2.17 -5.13
N ALA A 16 21.05 1.21 -4.20
CA ALA A 16 21.55 -0.13 -4.50
C ALA A 16 20.60 -0.88 -5.44
N ILE A 17 19.29 -0.82 -5.21
CA ILE A 17 18.27 -1.42 -6.09
C ILE A 17 18.31 -0.79 -7.49
N ALA A 18 18.45 0.53 -7.59
CA ALA A 18 18.55 1.24 -8.87
C ALA A 18 19.74 0.81 -9.74
N LYS A 19 20.79 0.24 -9.14
CA LYS A 19 21.98 -0.28 -9.85
C LYS A 19 21.86 -1.74 -10.26
N GLN A 20 20.84 -2.46 -9.78
CA GLN A 20 20.60 -3.84 -10.18
C GLN A 20 20.17 -3.91 -11.64
N SER A 21 20.46 -5.03 -12.30
CA SER A 21 19.90 -5.33 -13.61
C SER A 21 18.37 -5.33 -13.58
N THR A 22 17.74 -5.00 -14.70
CA THR A 22 16.28 -5.05 -14.81
C THR A 22 15.78 -6.47 -14.51
N PRO A 23 14.74 -6.61 -13.67
CA PRO A 23 14.24 -7.91 -13.31
C PRO A 23 13.38 -8.47 -14.45
N THR A 24 13.28 -9.80 -14.56
CA THR A 24 12.44 -10.47 -15.58
C THR A 24 10.94 -10.29 -15.31
N LYS A 25 10.57 -9.98 -14.07
CA LYS A 25 9.21 -9.71 -13.60
C LYS A 25 9.23 -8.53 -12.62
N VAL A 26 8.08 -7.94 -12.34
CA VAL A 26 7.97 -6.86 -11.35
C VAL A 26 8.44 -7.35 -9.98
N THR A 27 9.38 -6.64 -9.38
CA THR A 27 9.85 -6.85 -8.00
C THR A 27 9.33 -5.73 -7.11
N ARG A 28 8.87 -6.07 -5.89
CA ARG A 28 8.37 -5.11 -4.90
C ARG A 28 9.26 -5.10 -3.66
N HIS A 29 9.76 -3.93 -3.28
CA HIS A 29 10.52 -3.74 -2.05
C HIS A 29 9.66 -2.96 -1.06
N GLY A 30 9.28 -3.57 0.05
CA GLY A 30 8.37 -2.93 1.02
C GLY A 30 9.09 -1.94 1.93
N ASP A 31 8.46 -0.77 2.15
CA ASP A 31 8.93 0.30 3.04
C ASP A 31 7.97 0.55 4.22
N GLY A 32 7.13 -0.43 4.54
CA GLY A 32 6.12 -0.32 5.60
C GLY A 32 4.86 0.44 5.17
N ASN A 33 3.80 0.32 5.95
CA ASN A 33 2.51 1.03 5.74
C ASN A 33 1.99 1.00 4.29
N ASN A 34 2.11 -0.16 3.65
CA ASN A 34 1.68 -0.38 2.26
C ASN A 34 2.39 0.48 1.20
N LEU A 35 3.54 1.07 1.53
CA LEU A 35 4.44 1.73 0.60
C LEU A 35 5.46 0.71 0.05
N TYR A 36 5.67 0.75 -1.26
CA TYR A 36 6.58 -0.13 -1.97
C TYR A 36 7.39 0.63 -3.01
N LEU A 37 8.68 0.32 -3.12
CA LEU A 37 9.48 0.64 -4.30
C LEU A 37 9.30 -0.48 -5.32
N ILE A 38 8.89 -0.13 -6.53
CA ILE A 38 8.59 -1.07 -7.61
C ILE A 38 9.70 -1.01 -8.64
N GLN A 39 10.40 -2.12 -8.82
CA GLN A 39 11.39 -2.31 -9.89
C GLN A 39 10.72 -3.05 -11.05
N HIS A 40 10.53 -2.38 -12.18
CA HIS A 40 9.77 -2.90 -13.31
C HIS A 40 10.70 -3.42 -14.42
N PRO A 41 10.33 -4.48 -15.18
CA PRO A 41 11.16 -5.04 -16.25
C PRO A 41 11.55 -4.06 -17.37
N ASN A 42 10.79 -2.97 -17.53
CA ASN A 42 11.10 -1.92 -18.51
C ASN A 42 12.22 -0.96 -18.06
N GLY A 43 12.82 -1.17 -16.89
CA GLY A 43 13.85 -0.29 -16.33
C GLY A 43 13.34 0.85 -15.46
N SER A 44 12.03 1.03 -15.33
CA SER A 44 11.46 2.02 -14.43
C SER A 44 11.57 1.60 -12.97
N LEU A 45 11.80 2.59 -12.10
CA LEU A 45 11.80 2.46 -10.65
C LEU A 45 10.87 3.51 -10.07
N PHE A 46 9.79 3.11 -9.41
CA PHE A 46 8.76 4.05 -8.93
C PHE A 46 8.15 3.62 -7.60
N TRP A 47 7.63 4.59 -6.87
CA TRP A 47 6.90 4.34 -5.62
C TRP A 47 5.44 3.98 -5.89
N GLN A 48 4.93 3.03 -5.13
CA GLN A 48 3.53 2.64 -5.13
C GLN A 48 3.01 2.54 -3.70
N VAL A 49 1.86 3.18 -3.44
CA VAL A 49 1.11 3.01 -2.21
C VAL A 49 -0.15 2.22 -2.51
N THR A 50 -0.42 1.16 -1.74
CA THR A 50 -1.72 0.48 -1.81
C THR A 50 -2.58 0.92 -0.63
N TYR A 51 -3.79 1.37 -0.92
CA TYR A 51 -4.78 1.75 0.09
C TYR A 51 -6.12 1.09 -0.22
N ARG A 52 -6.96 0.99 0.81
CA ARG A 52 -8.37 0.61 0.65
C ARG A 52 -9.19 1.88 0.85
N TYR A 53 -10.10 2.12 -0.08
CA TYR A 53 -11.05 3.20 0.00
C TYR A 53 -12.45 2.59 0.04
N GLN A 54 -13.27 3.09 0.95
CA GLN A 54 -14.67 2.73 1.07
C GLN A 54 -15.47 4.02 1.05
N SER A 55 -16.39 4.15 0.11
CA SER A 55 -17.35 5.24 0.05
C SER A 55 -18.69 4.83 0.63
N ASP A 56 -19.58 5.79 0.85
CA ASP A 56 -20.96 5.51 1.28
C ASP A 56 -21.72 4.63 0.29
N LYS A 57 -21.32 4.59 -0.98
CA LYS A 57 -21.90 3.70 -2.00
C LYS A 57 -21.49 2.24 -1.80
N ASP A 58 -20.36 2.00 -1.14
CA ASP A 58 -19.82 0.67 -0.84
C ASP A 58 -20.36 0.13 0.51
N LEU A 59 -21.01 0.99 1.29
CA LEU A 59 -21.75 0.60 2.48
C LEU A 59 -23.15 0.15 2.03
N LYS A 60 -23.45 -1.15 2.16
CA LYS A 60 -24.85 -1.60 2.06
C LYS A 60 -25.67 -0.79 3.06
N PRO A 61 -26.83 -0.23 2.67
CA PRO A 61 -27.70 0.43 3.62
C PRO A 61 -27.98 -0.56 4.76
N LYS A 62 -27.76 -0.13 6.01
CA LYS A 62 -28.26 -0.91 7.16
C LYS A 62 -29.77 -1.05 6.95
N GLN A 63 -30.22 -2.27 6.70
CA GLN A 63 -31.65 -2.59 6.70
C GLN A 63 -32.13 -2.28 8.12
N LYS A 64 -32.86 -1.18 8.30
CA LYS A 64 -33.52 -0.89 9.58
C LYS A 64 -34.57 -1.98 9.78
N ASN A 65 -34.38 -2.83 10.77
CA ASN A 65 -35.41 -3.77 11.17
C ASN A 65 -36.49 -2.98 11.92
N LEU A 66 -37.77 -3.31 11.67
CA LEU A 66 -38.93 -2.69 12.33
C LEU A 66 -38.87 -2.77 13.86
N SER A 67 -38.05 -3.65 14.43
CA SER A 67 -37.78 -3.75 15.87
C SER A 67 -37.07 -2.54 16.47
N ASP A 68 -36.36 -1.73 15.67
CA ASP A 68 -35.63 -0.54 16.16
C ASP A 68 -36.58 0.66 16.42
N TRP A 69 -37.87 0.52 16.09
CA TRP A 69 -38.89 1.55 16.28
C TRP A 69 -39.76 1.36 17.54
N TYR A 70 -39.55 0.26 18.28
CA TYR A 70 -40.36 -0.09 19.46
C TYR A 70 -39.55 -0.10 20.78
N LEU A 71 -38.43 0.62 20.85
CA LEU A 71 -37.67 0.89 22.07
C LEU A 71 -37.51 2.40 22.30
#